data_AF-A0A538FVU6-F1
#
_entry.id   AF-A0A538FVU6-F1
#
_cell.length_a   1.000
_cell.length_b   1.000
_cell.length_c   1.000
_cell.angle_alpha   90.00
_cell.angle_beta   90.00
_cell.angle_gamma   90.00
#
_symmetry.space_group_name_H-M   'P 1'
#
loop_
_entity.id
_entity.type
_entity.pdbx_description
1 polymer ?
#
loop_
_entity_poly.entity_id
_entity_poly.type
_entity_poly.pdbx_seq_one_letter_code
_entity_poly.pdbx_strand_id
1 'polypeptide(L)'
;MRGRCLGACAATLIAVAVWIGLLAGDTDAAGTQAIWRGDYETGDFSQWSEIQASRTNRDYPVSAVGDTAGTIVSSPVRQGAHAAEFVTYPNEGRPSIDRSEVYAGVGTTQGTEGQDRYYAWSTMFPSSGNKDGFWPRAGDFNVFTQWHNANNPCGSNIQLGIDSRSRRGRNEIYVDLSNRNPSNCDDPVRTKHLVLGRMRFDAWYDFVAHIKWSANPSVGFCELWMDGRHLMPKTFGQTMADSQGVYWKQGFYRAAFSHTNTVFQDAAIRGSSLAPVTSAYKLSFAEPPRIASQKDLVISAKSFAQAKVRIVVSDGQRKIVASVVRSADGAGRLSANLPMPRPVPLRVHVVLRALVSPKLPATTRRATINVRLRSKT
;
A
#
# COMPACT_ATOMS: atom_id res chain seq x y z
N MET A 1 -1.97 -10.97 -90.27
CA MET A 1 -1.85 -12.32 -89.67
C MET A 1 -2.88 -12.42 -88.55
N ARG A 2 -3.63 -13.53 -88.57
CA ARG A 2 -4.42 -14.21 -87.50
C ARG A 2 -4.27 -13.58 -86.10
N GLY A 3 -5.30 -13.37 -85.27
CA GLY A 3 -6.70 -13.78 -85.30
C GLY A 3 -7.26 -13.84 -83.85
N ARG A 4 -8.47 -13.26 -83.66
CA ARG A 4 -9.65 -13.79 -82.93
C ARG A 4 -9.58 -14.01 -81.39
N CYS A 5 -10.44 -13.31 -80.61
CA CYS A 5 -11.81 -13.72 -80.11
C CYS A 5 -11.72 -14.19 -78.64
N LEU A 6 -12.64 -14.02 -77.67
CA LEU A 6 -14.06 -13.63 -77.52
C LEU A 6 -14.20 -12.85 -76.17
N GLY A 7 -15.09 -11.86 -75.96
CA GLY A 7 -16.56 -11.96 -75.74
C GLY A 7 -16.86 -11.94 -74.23
N ALA A 8 -17.26 -10.83 -73.59
CA ALA A 8 -18.55 -10.12 -73.57
C ALA A 8 -19.58 -10.65 -72.54
N CYS A 9 -20.25 -9.68 -71.87
CA CYS A 9 -21.53 -9.74 -71.13
C CYS A 9 -21.55 -10.31 -69.71
N ALA A 10 -21.86 -9.49 -68.70
CA ALA A 10 -23.24 -9.17 -68.31
C ALA A 10 -23.25 -8.35 -67.01
N ALA A 11 -24.09 -7.31 -66.99
CA ALA A 11 -24.41 -6.53 -65.81
C ALA A 11 -25.26 -7.36 -64.83
N THR A 12 -25.01 -7.24 -63.54
CA THR A 12 -26.02 -7.52 -62.52
C THR A 12 -25.83 -6.56 -61.35
N LEU A 13 -26.70 -5.55 -61.30
CA LEU A 13 -26.98 -4.75 -60.12
C LEU A 13 -27.54 -5.67 -59.05
N ILE A 14 -26.76 -5.94 -58.00
CA ILE A 14 -27.30 -6.49 -56.76
C ILE A 14 -27.45 -5.32 -55.80
N ALA A 15 -28.71 -4.91 -55.59
CA ALA A 15 -29.11 -4.05 -54.50
C ALA A 15 -28.81 -4.77 -53.18
N VAL A 16 -27.74 -4.37 -52.49
CA VAL A 16 -27.53 -4.76 -51.09
C VAL A 16 -28.33 -3.78 -50.25
N ALA A 17 -29.42 -4.28 -49.68
CA ALA A 17 -30.25 -3.57 -48.73
C ALA A 17 -29.39 -3.02 -47.59
N VAL A 18 -29.48 -1.71 -47.39
CA VAL A 18 -28.95 -1.01 -46.23
C VAL A 18 -29.72 -1.49 -45.00
N TRP A 19 -29.15 -2.45 -44.28
CA TRP A 19 -29.53 -2.68 -42.89
C TRP A 19 -28.83 -1.62 -42.04
N ILE A 20 -29.57 -0.59 -41.64
CA ILE A 20 -29.20 0.23 -40.48
C ILE A 20 -29.40 -0.67 -39.25
N GLY A 21 -28.41 -1.51 -39.00
CA GLY A 21 -28.20 -2.06 -37.67
C GLY A 21 -27.70 -0.90 -36.82
N LEU A 22 -28.56 -0.38 -35.95
CA LEU A 22 -28.15 0.49 -34.85
C LEU A 22 -27.25 -0.37 -33.95
N LEU A 23 -25.96 -0.45 -34.28
CA LEU A 23 -24.94 -0.89 -33.36
C LEU A 23 -24.84 0.23 -32.32
N ALA A 24 -25.63 0.11 -31.26
CA ALA A 24 -25.22 0.63 -29.97
C ALA A 24 -23.85 0.00 -29.71
N GLY A 25 -22.80 0.73 -30.06
CA GLY A 25 -21.46 0.40 -29.62
C GLY A 25 -21.50 0.47 -28.11
N ASP A 26 -21.52 -0.69 -27.47
CA ASP A 26 -21.11 -0.82 -26.07
C ASP A 26 -19.67 -0.32 -25.99
N THR A 27 -19.51 0.98 -25.76
CA THR A 27 -18.28 1.56 -25.26
C THR A 27 -18.17 1.20 -23.80
N ASP A 28 -17.97 -0.08 -23.49
CA ASP A 28 -17.60 -0.55 -22.16
C ASP A 28 -16.66 -1.75 -22.28
N ALA A 29 -15.49 -1.47 -22.84
CA ALA A 29 -14.29 -2.21 -22.51
C ALA A 29 -13.26 -1.23 -21.95
N ALA A 30 -13.58 -0.65 -20.78
CA ALA A 30 -12.54 -0.20 -19.86
C ALA A 30 -11.71 -1.42 -19.50
N GLY A 31 -10.61 -1.63 -20.22
CA GLY A 31 -9.70 -2.75 -20.02
C GLY A 31 -9.41 -2.92 -18.54
N THR A 32 -9.62 -4.12 -18.02
CA THR A 32 -9.41 -4.47 -16.62
C THR A 32 -8.00 -4.07 -16.23
N GLN A 33 -7.84 -2.91 -15.58
CA GLN A 33 -6.53 -2.33 -15.34
C GLN A 33 -5.73 -3.28 -14.45
N ALA A 34 -4.63 -3.83 -15.00
CA ALA A 34 -3.90 -4.93 -14.38
C ALA A 34 -3.37 -4.55 -13.00
N ILE A 35 -3.87 -5.24 -11.98
CA ILE A 35 -3.39 -5.17 -10.61
C ILE A 35 -2.15 -6.06 -10.50
N TRP A 36 -1.10 -5.58 -9.83
CA TRP A 36 0.00 -6.44 -9.38
C TRP A 36 0.02 -6.54 -7.87
N ARG A 37 0.45 -7.71 -7.37
CA ARG A 37 0.51 -8.05 -5.95
C ARG A 37 1.91 -8.55 -5.62
N GLY A 38 2.51 -7.93 -4.61
CA GLY A 38 3.71 -8.37 -3.90
C GLY A 38 3.39 -8.65 -2.43
N ASP A 39 2.18 -9.15 -2.16
CA ASP A 39 1.61 -9.32 -0.81
C ASP A 39 2.10 -10.58 -0.09
N TYR A 40 3.07 -11.30 -0.63
CA TYR A 40 3.75 -12.47 -0.03
C TYR A 40 2.88 -13.71 0.19
N GLU A 41 1.61 -13.67 -0.25
CA GLU A 41 0.65 -14.77 -0.09
C GLU A 41 1.01 -16.05 -0.87
N THR A 42 2.03 -15.98 -1.74
CA THR A 42 2.61 -17.15 -2.41
C THR A 42 3.46 -18.01 -1.46
N GLY A 43 3.79 -17.52 -0.27
CA GLY A 43 4.64 -18.23 0.69
C GLY A 43 6.14 -18.12 0.37
N ASP A 44 6.51 -17.38 -0.67
CA ASP A 44 7.90 -17.11 -1.08
C ASP A 44 8.04 -15.67 -1.65
N PHE A 45 9.20 -15.35 -2.23
CA PHE A 45 9.48 -14.03 -2.83
C PHE A 45 9.17 -13.94 -4.33
N SER A 46 8.56 -14.95 -4.96
CA SER A 46 8.36 -15.06 -6.42
C SER A 46 7.49 -13.97 -7.03
N GLN A 47 6.70 -13.26 -6.21
CA GLN A 47 5.91 -12.11 -6.64
C GLN A 47 6.78 -10.88 -6.97
N TRP A 48 7.99 -10.83 -6.39
CA TRP A 48 9.01 -9.80 -6.61
C TRP A 48 10.05 -10.29 -7.61
N SER A 49 10.76 -9.38 -8.27
CA SER A 49 11.76 -9.79 -9.27
C SER A 49 13.03 -10.35 -8.61
N GLU A 50 13.37 -9.89 -7.40
CA GLU A 50 14.48 -10.42 -6.61
C GLU A 50 14.39 -9.98 -5.14
N ILE A 51 15.19 -10.63 -4.29
CA ILE A 51 15.52 -10.20 -2.93
C ILE A 51 17.01 -9.91 -2.82
N GLN A 52 17.32 -8.72 -2.32
CA GLN A 52 18.66 -8.19 -2.09
C GLN A 52 19.00 -8.36 -0.60
N ALA A 53 19.42 -9.57 -0.21
CA ALA A 53 19.82 -9.90 1.15
C ALA A 53 20.82 -11.06 1.17
N SER A 54 21.94 -10.94 1.89
CA SER A 54 23.10 -11.82 1.70
C SER A 54 22.92 -13.26 2.20
N ARG A 55 22.14 -13.46 3.25
CA ARG A 55 21.79 -14.81 3.75
C ARG A 55 20.69 -15.48 2.94
N THR A 56 19.88 -14.72 2.22
CA THR A 56 18.72 -15.23 1.48
C THR A 56 19.04 -15.45 0.00
N ASN A 57 19.85 -14.58 -0.61
CA ASN A 57 20.22 -14.65 -2.02
C ASN A 57 21.75 -14.51 -2.17
N ARG A 58 22.39 -15.58 -2.66
CA ARG A 58 23.85 -15.68 -2.79
C ARG A 58 24.43 -14.75 -3.86
N ASP A 59 23.61 -14.23 -4.76
CA ASP A 59 24.03 -13.23 -5.74
C ASP A 59 24.38 -11.88 -5.10
N TYR A 60 23.96 -11.67 -3.84
CA TYR A 60 24.25 -10.47 -3.05
C TYR A 60 25.22 -10.80 -1.91
N PRO A 61 26.54 -10.66 -2.10
CA PRO A 61 27.49 -10.94 -1.02
C PRO A 61 27.37 -9.91 0.12
N VAL A 62 27.84 -10.29 1.31
CA VAL A 62 27.91 -9.38 2.49
C VAL A 62 28.63 -8.07 2.15
N SER A 63 29.66 -8.11 1.30
CA SER A 63 30.39 -6.91 0.87
C SER A 63 29.54 -5.91 0.07
N ALA A 64 28.40 -6.33 -0.50
CA ALA A 64 27.52 -5.49 -1.30
C ALA A 64 26.28 -5.00 -0.55
N VAL A 65 25.71 -5.84 0.34
CA VAL A 65 24.44 -5.54 1.02
C VAL A 65 24.49 -5.65 2.54
N GLY A 66 25.66 -5.94 3.11
CA GLY A 66 25.79 -6.23 4.54
C GLY A 66 25.37 -7.64 4.91
N ASP A 67 25.50 -7.99 6.18
CA ASP A 67 24.97 -9.25 6.71
C ASP A 67 23.47 -9.10 6.95
N THR A 68 22.65 -9.69 6.09
CA THR A 68 21.22 -9.40 6.02
C THR A 68 20.41 -10.62 5.59
N ALA A 69 19.14 -10.68 5.97
CA ALA A 69 18.22 -11.76 5.62
C ALA A 69 16.83 -11.22 5.29
N GLY A 70 16.10 -11.96 4.46
CA GLY A 70 14.65 -11.87 4.34
C GLY A 70 14.03 -13.26 4.41
N THR A 71 12.90 -13.35 5.10
CA THR A 71 12.17 -14.61 5.37
C THR A 71 10.67 -14.38 5.21
N ILE A 72 9.96 -15.35 4.62
CA ILE A 72 8.49 -15.34 4.66
C ILE A 72 8.01 -15.95 5.97
N VAL A 73 7.12 -15.26 6.66
CA VAL A 73 6.58 -15.64 7.97
C VAL A 73 5.07 -15.77 7.92
N SER A 74 4.50 -16.50 8.88
CA SER A 74 3.04 -16.61 9.08
C SER A 74 2.52 -15.74 10.23
N SER A 75 3.42 -15.07 10.95
CA SER A 75 3.09 -14.10 12.00
C SER A 75 4.29 -13.18 12.26
N PRO A 76 4.06 -11.87 12.46
CA PRO A 76 2.78 -11.18 12.32
C PRO A 76 2.37 -11.01 10.83
N VAL A 77 1.06 -10.97 10.58
CA VAL A 77 0.49 -10.73 9.24
C VAL A 77 -0.59 -9.65 9.31
N ARG A 78 -0.63 -8.79 8.29
CA ARG A 78 -1.61 -7.73 8.13
C ARG A 78 -2.76 -8.13 7.20
N GLN A 79 -2.44 -8.87 6.15
CA GLN A 79 -3.35 -9.49 5.20
C GLN A 79 -3.12 -11.00 5.20
N GLY A 80 -4.14 -11.78 4.84
CA GLY A 80 -3.95 -13.17 4.43
C GLY A 80 -3.25 -14.04 5.46
N ALA A 81 -2.27 -14.83 4.99
CA ALA A 81 -1.55 -15.84 5.76
C ALA A 81 -0.04 -15.58 5.85
N HIS A 82 0.51 -14.70 5.03
CA HIS A 82 1.96 -14.50 4.92
C HIS A 82 2.36 -13.03 4.97
N ALA A 83 3.56 -12.78 5.48
CA ALA A 83 4.25 -11.50 5.41
C ALA A 83 5.75 -11.75 5.21
N ALA A 84 6.50 -10.71 4.87
CA ALA A 84 7.96 -10.79 4.78
C ALA A 84 8.62 -10.11 5.99
N GLU A 85 9.51 -10.83 6.66
CA GLU A 85 10.45 -10.31 7.65
C GLU A 85 11.77 -9.94 6.95
N PHE A 86 12.27 -8.73 7.21
CA PHE A 86 13.56 -8.25 6.72
C PHE A 86 14.45 -7.91 7.91
N VAL A 87 15.64 -8.51 7.97
CA VAL A 87 16.58 -8.40 9.08
C VAL A 87 17.92 -7.88 8.57
N THR A 88 18.46 -6.88 9.26
CA THR A 88 19.83 -6.39 9.08
C THR A 88 20.61 -6.64 10.35
N TYR A 89 21.71 -7.39 10.28
CA TYR A 89 22.53 -7.76 11.44
C TYR A 89 23.55 -6.66 11.77
N PRO A 90 24.25 -6.75 12.92
CA PRO A 90 25.29 -5.79 13.29
C PRO A 90 26.35 -5.61 12.21
N ASN A 91 26.67 -4.36 11.91
CA ASN A 91 27.69 -3.97 10.94
C ASN A 91 28.53 -2.79 11.49
N GLU A 92 29.85 -2.99 11.55
CA GLU A 92 30.82 -2.02 12.06
C GLU A 92 31.32 -1.02 10.99
N GLY A 93 30.63 -0.92 9.85
CA GLY A 93 30.94 0.04 8.78
C GLY A 93 31.49 -0.57 7.49
N ARG A 94 31.48 -1.90 7.34
CA ARG A 94 32.00 -2.60 6.16
C ARG A 94 31.02 -3.69 5.69
N PRO A 95 30.18 -3.44 4.67
CA PRO A 95 30.05 -2.20 3.90
C PRO A 95 29.44 -1.04 4.70
N SER A 96 29.47 0.19 4.18
CA SER A 96 28.93 1.38 4.86
C SER A 96 27.39 1.42 4.94
N ILE A 97 26.72 0.46 4.31
CA ILE A 97 25.27 0.34 4.18
C ILE A 97 24.85 -1.10 4.42
N ASP A 98 23.62 -1.31 4.90
CA ASP A 98 22.99 -2.61 4.98
C ASP A 98 21.66 -2.58 4.20
N ARG A 99 21.39 -3.64 3.44
CA ARG A 99 20.18 -3.81 2.64
C ARG A 99 19.59 -5.21 2.80
N SER A 100 18.31 -5.23 3.15
CA SER A 100 17.42 -6.38 3.08
C SER A 100 16.14 -5.91 2.39
N GLU A 101 16.10 -5.93 1.07
CA GLU A 101 14.95 -5.42 0.30
C GLU A 101 14.54 -6.35 -0.83
N VAL A 102 13.25 -6.44 -1.10
CA VAL A 102 12.71 -6.94 -2.37
C VAL A 102 12.62 -5.82 -3.39
N TYR A 103 12.68 -6.19 -4.68
CA TYR A 103 12.62 -5.29 -5.82
C TYR A 103 11.55 -5.72 -6.82
N ALA A 104 10.76 -4.77 -7.33
CA ALA A 104 9.84 -4.94 -8.44
C ALA A 104 10.29 -4.04 -9.59
N GLY A 105 10.62 -4.64 -10.74
CA GLY A 105 11.16 -3.89 -11.88
C GLY A 105 10.18 -2.91 -12.53
N VAL A 106 10.71 -2.05 -13.42
CA VAL A 106 9.98 -0.90 -14.01
C VAL A 106 8.63 -1.29 -14.62
N GLY A 107 8.55 -2.41 -15.33
CA GLY A 107 7.30 -2.91 -15.92
C GLY A 107 6.24 -3.28 -14.87
N THR A 108 6.69 -3.83 -13.74
CA THR A 108 5.84 -4.18 -12.59
C THR A 108 5.49 -2.95 -11.74
N THR A 109 6.41 -2.00 -11.60
CA THR A 109 6.13 -0.72 -10.94
C THR A 109 5.19 0.15 -11.77
N GLN A 110 5.26 0.06 -13.11
CA GLN A 110 4.67 1.04 -14.05
C GLN A 110 5.08 2.48 -13.74
N GLY A 111 6.36 2.62 -13.38
CA GLY A 111 7.01 3.88 -13.04
C GLY A 111 7.58 4.59 -14.26
N THR A 112 6.80 4.81 -15.31
CA THR A 112 7.28 5.42 -16.57
C THR A 112 6.60 6.77 -16.82
N GLU A 113 7.24 7.62 -17.62
CA GLU A 113 6.81 9.00 -17.88
C GLU A 113 5.32 9.08 -18.23
N GLY A 114 4.60 9.98 -17.56
CA GLY A 114 3.17 10.20 -17.75
C GLY A 114 2.26 9.14 -17.12
N GLN A 115 2.77 8.05 -16.53
CA GLN A 115 1.91 7.09 -15.84
C GLN A 115 1.40 7.65 -14.51
N ASP A 116 0.15 7.35 -14.20
CA ASP A 116 -0.52 7.69 -12.95
C ASP A 116 -0.88 6.39 -12.23
N ARG A 117 -0.31 6.15 -11.05
CA ARG A 117 -0.41 4.88 -10.35
C ARG A 117 -0.64 5.03 -8.87
N TYR A 118 -1.33 4.02 -8.35
CA TYR A 118 -1.61 3.86 -6.93
C TYR A 118 -0.84 2.66 -6.41
N TYR A 119 -0.23 2.84 -5.25
CA TYR A 119 0.50 1.81 -4.53
C TYR A 119 -0.06 1.74 -3.11
N ALA A 120 -0.18 0.55 -2.55
CA ALA A 120 -0.47 0.39 -1.15
C ALA A 120 0.37 -0.74 -0.59
N TRP A 121 0.72 -0.63 0.68
CA TRP A 121 1.47 -1.63 1.41
C TRP A 121 1.35 -1.38 2.91
N SER A 122 1.77 -2.36 3.70
CA SER A 122 1.81 -2.28 5.14
C SER A 122 3.22 -2.54 5.65
N THR A 123 3.65 -1.78 6.65
CA THR A 123 4.96 -1.96 7.30
C THR A 123 4.77 -2.07 8.81
N MET A 124 5.41 -3.04 9.46
CA MET A 124 5.47 -3.15 10.92
C MET A 124 6.91 -3.04 11.42
N PHE A 125 7.10 -2.30 12.50
CA PHE A 125 8.37 -2.23 13.21
C PHE A 125 8.22 -3.00 14.54
N PRO A 126 8.79 -4.20 14.70
CA PRO A 126 8.72 -4.94 15.95
C PRO A 126 9.57 -4.26 17.02
N SER A 127 9.16 -4.32 18.29
CA SER A 127 10.03 -3.93 19.41
C SER A 127 11.18 -4.92 19.57
N SER A 128 10.87 -6.21 19.41
CA SER A 128 11.86 -7.28 19.28
C SER A 128 12.72 -7.06 18.04
N GLY A 129 14.04 -7.20 18.15
CA GLY A 129 14.96 -6.99 17.04
C GLY A 129 15.21 -5.53 16.66
N ASN A 130 14.61 -4.55 17.35
CA ASN A 130 14.91 -3.11 17.24
C ASN A 130 15.11 -2.47 18.62
N LYS A 131 15.62 -3.23 19.60
CA LYS A 131 15.78 -2.80 21.01
C LYS A 131 16.62 -1.52 21.15
N ASP A 132 17.56 -1.33 20.23
CA ASP A 132 18.46 -0.17 20.17
C ASP A 132 17.95 0.90 19.17
N GLY A 133 16.71 0.78 18.71
CA GLY A 133 16.08 1.61 17.69
C GLY A 133 16.73 1.51 16.29
N PHE A 134 16.34 2.41 15.38
CA PHE A 134 16.89 2.51 14.02
C PHE A 134 18.03 3.56 13.97
N TRP A 135 19.16 3.28 14.63
CA TRP A 135 20.08 4.35 15.08
C TRP A 135 21.46 4.47 14.40
N PRO A 136 21.60 4.41 13.07
CA PRO A 136 22.50 5.36 12.45
C PRO A 136 21.88 6.77 12.61
N ARG A 137 22.38 7.53 13.60
CA ARG A 137 22.03 8.95 13.79
C ARG A 137 22.73 9.87 12.79
N ALA A 138 23.44 9.32 11.81
CA ALA A 138 24.09 10.04 10.74
C ALA A 138 23.35 9.75 9.41
N GLY A 139 22.83 10.79 8.75
CA GLY A 139 22.37 10.76 7.36
C GLY A 139 20.87 10.67 7.09
N ASP A 140 19.98 10.65 8.08
CA ASP A 140 18.51 10.46 7.88
C ASP A 140 18.19 9.23 7.01
N PHE A 141 18.94 8.16 7.22
CA PHE A 141 18.99 7.03 6.31
C PHE A 141 18.55 5.72 6.98
N ASN A 142 17.23 5.50 7.00
CA ASN A 142 16.56 4.28 7.48
C ASN A 142 15.30 4.00 6.64
N VAL A 143 15.49 3.63 5.38
CA VAL A 143 14.43 3.54 4.36
C VAL A 143 13.77 2.17 4.41
N PHE A 144 12.43 2.12 4.45
CA PHE A 144 11.67 0.87 4.42
C PHE A 144 10.90 0.64 3.12
N THR A 145 10.80 1.68 2.27
CA THR A 145 10.22 1.58 0.93
C THR A 145 10.68 2.76 0.09
N GLN A 146 10.92 2.53 -1.20
CA GLN A 146 11.48 3.53 -2.10
C GLN A 146 11.14 3.27 -3.56
N TRP A 147 11.00 4.35 -4.32
CA TRP A 147 10.94 4.32 -5.78
C TRP A 147 12.24 4.90 -6.33
N HIS A 148 13.01 4.01 -6.94
CA HIS A 148 14.38 4.26 -7.35
C HIS A 148 14.46 4.34 -8.86
N ASN A 149 15.28 5.25 -9.36
CA ASN A 149 15.53 5.41 -10.78
C ASN A 149 16.19 4.16 -11.34
N ALA A 150 15.71 3.68 -12.49
CA ALA A 150 16.26 2.51 -13.17
C ALA A 150 17.69 2.76 -13.64
N ASN A 151 17.95 3.99 -14.11
CA ASN A 151 19.30 4.44 -14.41
C ASN A 151 19.95 5.02 -13.14
N ASN A 152 21.07 4.43 -12.74
CA ASN A 152 21.86 4.88 -11.59
C ASN A 152 22.92 5.88 -12.10
N PRO A 153 23.06 7.08 -11.49
CA PRO A 153 23.40 7.20 -10.07
C PRO A 153 22.32 7.85 -9.18
N CYS A 154 21.17 8.24 -9.74
CA CYS A 154 20.27 9.19 -9.09
C CYS A 154 19.41 8.64 -7.94
N GLY A 155 19.68 7.44 -7.44
CA GLY A 155 18.99 6.98 -6.23
C GLY A 155 17.46 6.97 -6.35
N SER A 156 16.79 7.20 -5.23
CA SER A 156 15.34 7.39 -5.15
C SER A 156 14.93 8.86 -5.27
N ASN A 157 13.85 9.12 -6.02
CA ASN A 157 13.13 10.39 -5.95
C ASN A 157 12.10 10.39 -4.82
N ILE A 158 11.51 9.22 -4.52
CA ILE A 158 10.53 9.05 -3.44
C ILE A 158 11.02 7.96 -2.51
N GLN A 159 11.09 8.25 -1.22
CA GLN A 159 11.41 7.25 -0.19
C GLN A 159 10.61 7.53 1.07
N LEU A 160 10.30 6.47 1.81
CA LEU A 160 9.81 6.57 3.17
C LEU A 160 10.78 5.85 4.10
N GLY A 161 11.01 6.47 5.26
CA GLY A 161 11.95 5.97 6.24
C GLY A 161 11.64 6.42 7.65
N ILE A 162 12.57 6.10 8.55
CA ILE A 162 12.53 6.53 9.94
C ILE A 162 13.57 7.63 10.17
N ASP A 163 13.08 8.81 10.56
CA ASP A 163 13.89 9.89 11.10
C ASP A 163 14.19 9.55 12.56
N SER A 164 15.47 9.22 12.81
CA SER A 164 16.03 8.92 14.12
C SER A 164 16.76 10.13 14.74
N ARG A 165 16.77 11.27 14.05
CA ARG A 165 17.40 12.54 14.46
C ARG A 165 16.41 13.56 15.01
N SER A 166 15.11 13.30 14.94
CA SER A 166 14.07 14.19 15.46
C SER A 166 14.46 14.80 16.81
N ARG A 167 14.45 16.13 16.89
CA ARG A 167 14.88 16.95 18.05
C ARG A 167 14.18 16.59 19.37
N ARG A 168 13.15 15.75 19.34
CA ARG A 168 12.37 15.31 20.49
C ARG A 168 12.69 13.88 20.96
N GLY A 169 13.75 13.27 20.43
CA GLY A 169 14.23 11.95 20.83
C GLY A 169 13.27 10.80 20.47
N ARG A 170 12.47 10.96 19.41
CA ARG A 170 11.47 9.98 19.00
C ARG A 170 11.65 9.61 17.54
N ASN A 171 11.52 8.32 17.23
CA ASN A 171 11.50 7.83 15.86
C ASN A 171 10.23 8.35 15.16
N GLU A 172 10.41 9.07 14.06
CA GLU A 172 9.33 9.66 13.27
C GLU A 172 9.35 9.05 11.86
N ILE A 173 8.18 8.71 11.33
CA ILE A 173 8.05 8.21 9.96
C ILE A 173 8.08 9.43 9.04
N TYR A 174 8.95 9.43 8.05
CA TYR A 174 9.04 10.50 7.05
C TYR A 174 8.74 10.00 5.63
N VAL A 175 8.45 10.96 4.76
CA VAL A 175 8.51 10.81 3.30
C VAL A 175 9.38 11.92 2.72
N ASP A 176 10.24 11.56 1.78
CA ASP A 176 10.96 12.50 0.94
C ASP A 176 10.45 12.46 -0.49
N LEU A 177 10.30 13.63 -1.10
CA LEU A 177 10.19 13.81 -2.54
C LEU A 177 11.34 14.71 -3.00
N SER A 178 12.33 14.13 -3.67
CA SER A 178 13.58 14.77 -4.03
C SER A 178 13.66 15.02 -5.53
N ASN A 179 13.84 16.28 -5.91
CA ASN A 179 14.28 16.67 -7.24
C ASN A 179 15.79 16.51 -7.31
N ARG A 180 16.26 15.76 -8.30
CA ARG A 180 17.67 15.45 -8.52
C ARG A 180 18.12 15.96 -9.88
N ASN A 181 19.38 16.34 -9.93
CA ASN A 181 20.05 16.67 -11.17
C ASN A 181 20.71 15.39 -11.73
N PRO A 182 20.32 14.87 -12.91
CA PRO A 182 20.98 13.71 -13.50
C PRO A 182 22.50 13.85 -13.66
N SER A 183 22.99 15.09 -13.77
CA SER A 183 24.42 15.40 -13.86
C SER A 183 25.13 15.51 -12.51
N ASN A 184 24.39 15.62 -11.41
CA ASN A 184 24.91 15.63 -10.04
C ASN A 184 23.88 15.03 -9.09
N CYS A 185 23.87 13.70 -9.05
CA CYS A 185 22.86 12.92 -8.33
C CYS A 185 23.02 12.94 -6.81
N ASP A 186 24.22 13.27 -6.31
CA ASP A 186 24.55 13.28 -4.89
C ASP A 186 23.97 14.49 -4.15
N ASP A 187 23.74 15.60 -4.87
CA ASP A 187 23.15 16.82 -4.32
C ASP A 187 21.74 17.07 -4.91
N PRO A 188 20.67 16.67 -4.19
CA PRO A 188 19.32 16.93 -4.67
C PRO A 188 19.09 18.45 -4.74
N VAL A 189 18.68 18.93 -5.92
CA VAL A 189 18.31 20.33 -6.17
C VAL A 189 17.28 20.82 -5.15
N ARG A 190 16.35 19.94 -4.75
CA ARG A 190 15.36 20.23 -3.72
C ARG A 190 14.80 18.94 -3.15
N THR A 191 14.72 18.85 -1.82
CA THR A 191 13.99 17.79 -1.12
C THR A 191 12.81 18.36 -0.36
N LYS A 192 11.63 17.78 -0.58
CA LYS A 192 10.45 17.98 0.28
C LYS A 192 10.41 16.85 1.31
N HIS A 193 10.85 17.16 2.51
CA HIS A 193 10.83 16.27 3.66
C HIS A 193 9.56 16.52 4.49
N LEU A 194 8.78 15.47 4.78
CA LEU A 194 7.58 15.56 5.60
C LEU A 194 7.54 14.45 6.65
N VAL A 195 7.41 14.84 7.91
CA VAL A 195 7.10 13.91 9.01
C VAL A 195 5.61 13.54 8.96
N LEU A 196 5.33 12.26 8.76
CA LEU A 196 3.98 11.69 8.69
C LEU A 196 3.40 11.43 10.09
N GLY A 197 4.26 11.07 11.05
CA GLY A 197 3.84 10.83 12.41
C GLY A 197 4.90 10.13 13.25
N ARG A 198 4.57 9.91 14.52
CA ARG A 198 5.43 9.15 15.41
C ARG A 198 5.32 7.66 15.11
N MET A 199 6.47 7.00 15.06
CA MET A 199 6.56 5.55 14.98
C MET A 199 6.19 4.94 16.35
N ARG A 200 5.55 3.78 16.30
CA ARG A 200 5.16 2.92 17.42
C ARG A 200 5.61 1.52 17.04
N PHE A 201 6.19 0.81 17.99
CA PHE A 201 6.51 -0.58 17.81
C PHE A 201 5.24 -1.45 17.84
N ASP A 202 5.34 -2.65 17.27
CA ASP A 202 4.35 -3.72 17.32
C ASP A 202 2.97 -3.31 16.78
N ALA A 203 2.96 -2.40 15.81
CA ALA A 203 1.78 -1.95 15.09
C ALA A 203 2.09 -1.83 13.60
N TRP A 204 1.18 -2.34 12.76
CA TRP A 204 1.22 -2.09 11.33
C TRP A 204 0.87 -0.63 11.04
N TYR A 205 1.52 -0.12 10.00
CA TYR A 205 1.23 1.14 9.35
C TYR A 205 0.76 0.85 7.94
N ASP A 206 -0.46 1.28 7.62
CA ASP A 206 -1.06 1.04 6.31
C ASP A 206 -0.86 2.26 5.42
N PHE A 207 -0.08 2.13 4.35
CA PHE A 207 0.22 3.21 3.43
C PHE A 207 -0.55 3.08 2.12
N VAL A 208 -0.91 4.24 1.57
CA VAL A 208 -1.41 4.37 0.20
C VAL A 208 -0.70 5.56 -0.44
N ALA A 209 -0.09 5.37 -1.60
CA ALA A 209 0.52 6.42 -2.40
C ALA A 209 -0.20 6.54 -3.75
N HIS A 210 -0.39 7.76 -4.22
CA HIS A 210 -0.85 8.10 -5.55
C HIS A 210 0.23 8.96 -6.20
N ILE A 211 0.84 8.42 -7.26
CA ILE A 211 2.03 8.98 -7.87
C ILE A 211 1.79 9.18 -9.36
N LYS A 212 2.04 10.41 -9.82
CA LYS A 212 2.20 10.72 -11.23
C LYS A 212 3.69 10.73 -11.55
N TRP A 213 4.10 9.84 -12.43
CA TRP A 213 5.49 9.67 -12.85
C TRP A 213 5.86 10.71 -13.90
N SER A 214 6.85 11.54 -13.61
CA SER A 214 7.43 12.49 -14.56
C SER A 214 8.80 12.98 -14.13
N ALA A 215 9.69 13.14 -15.11
CA ALA A 215 10.95 13.86 -14.95
C ALA A 215 10.76 15.37 -14.81
N ASN A 216 9.61 15.89 -15.25
CA ASN A 216 9.25 17.30 -15.08
C ASN A 216 8.63 17.51 -13.68
N PRO A 217 9.27 18.29 -12.79
CA PRO A 217 8.78 18.51 -11.43
C PRO A 217 7.46 19.28 -11.33
N SER A 218 7.01 19.92 -12.42
CA SER A 218 5.71 20.59 -12.51
C SER A 218 4.59 19.65 -12.97
N VAL A 219 4.92 18.44 -13.43
CA VAL A 219 3.95 17.41 -13.88
C VAL A 219 3.87 16.28 -12.86
N GLY A 220 5.02 15.79 -12.39
CA GLY A 220 5.09 14.72 -11.40
C GLY A 220 4.52 15.17 -10.05
N PHE A 221 3.89 14.25 -9.33
CA PHE A 221 3.44 14.50 -7.96
C PHE A 221 3.38 13.21 -7.14
N CYS A 222 3.45 13.37 -5.82
CA CYS A 222 3.15 12.33 -4.85
C CYS A 222 2.04 12.81 -3.89
N GLU A 223 1.06 11.96 -3.62
CA GLU A 223 -0.01 12.13 -2.62
C GLU A 223 -0.03 10.86 -1.75
N LEU A 224 -0.11 11.01 -0.41
CA LEU A 224 0.11 9.90 0.52
C LEU A 224 -0.90 9.88 1.66
N TRP A 225 -1.36 8.67 1.99
CA TRP A 225 -2.12 8.34 3.19
C TRP A 225 -1.35 7.36 4.07
N MET A 226 -1.48 7.52 5.39
CA MET A 226 -1.03 6.57 6.41
C MET A 226 -2.18 6.33 7.39
N ASP A 227 -2.53 5.07 7.66
CA ASP A 227 -3.61 4.67 8.57
C ASP A 227 -4.95 5.32 8.18
N GLY A 228 -5.19 5.45 6.88
CA GLY A 228 -6.36 6.11 6.29
C GLY A 228 -6.37 7.64 6.39
N ARG A 229 -5.38 8.28 7.04
CA ARG A 229 -5.25 9.74 7.13
C ARG A 229 -4.49 10.26 5.92
N HIS A 230 -4.98 11.32 5.29
CA HIS A 230 -4.31 12.00 4.17
C HIS A 230 -3.27 12.97 4.72
N LEU A 231 -1.98 12.62 4.59
CA LEU A 231 -0.89 13.32 5.28
C LEU A 231 0.01 14.10 4.34
N MET A 232 0.30 13.54 3.15
CA MET A 232 0.92 14.30 2.08
C MET A 232 -0.17 14.66 1.07
N PRO A 233 -0.62 15.92 0.99
CA PRO A 233 -1.48 16.34 -0.10
C PRO A 233 -0.76 16.15 -1.43
N LYS A 234 -1.50 16.19 -2.55
CA LYS A 234 -0.91 16.20 -3.90
C LYS A 234 0.21 17.24 -3.98
N THR A 235 1.44 16.75 -3.96
CA THR A 235 2.64 17.55 -3.83
C THR A 235 3.48 17.34 -5.08
N PHE A 236 3.57 18.39 -5.90
CA PHE A 236 4.33 18.35 -7.14
C PHE A 236 5.84 18.26 -6.89
N GLY A 237 6.53 17.53 -7.74
CA GLY A 237 7.97 17.34 -7.71
C GLY A 237 8.38 16.31 -8.75
N GLN A 238 9.68 16.19 -8.96
CA GLN A 238 10.23 15.19 -9.86
C GLN A 238 10.06 13.82 -9.22
N THR A 239 9.34 12.93 -9.88
CA THR A 239 9.07 11.57 -9.38
C THR A 239 9.91 10.51 -10.09
N MET A 240 10.62 10.88 -11.15
CA MET A 240 11.63 10.06 -11.83
C MET A 240 12.73 10.97 -12.39
N ALA A 241 13.97 10.51 -12.51
CA ALA A 241 15.08 11.33 -12.95
C ALA A 241 15.19 11.43 -14.48
N ASP A 242 14.84 10.36 -15.20
CA ASP A 242 14.94 10.26 -16.65
C ASP A 242 13.89 9.29 -17.25
N SER A 243 13.94 9.07 -18.57
CA SER A 243 12.98 8.24 -19.30
C SER A 243 13.11 6.73 -19.07
N GLN A 244 14.15 6.25 -18.35
CA GLN A 244 14.33 4.82 -18.08
C GLN A 244 13.33 4.29 -17.04
N GLY A 245 12.63 5.19 -16.35
CA GLY A 245 11.60 4.86 -15.40
C GLY A 245 12.12 4.55 -14.01
N VAL A 246 11.21 4.13 -13.14
CA VAL A 246 11.48 3.80 -11.74
C VAL A 246 11.00 2.41 -11.39
N TYR A 247 11.70 1.80 -10.44
CA TYR A 247 11.36 0.54 -9.84
C TYR A 247 11.01 0.72 -8.36
N TRP A 248 10.26 -0.20 -7.79
CA TRP A 248 9.80 -0.15 -6.41
C TRP A 248 10.55 -1.17 -5.55
N LYS A 249 11.03 -0.75 -4.37
CA LYS A 249 11.60 -1.63 -3.36
C LYS A 249 10.86 -1.52 -2.03
N GLN A 250 10.84 -2.63 -1.29
CA GLN A 250 10.38 -2.71 0.08
C GLN A 250 11.33 -3.56 0.92
N GLY A 251 11.42 -3.25 2.21
CA GLY A 251 12.25 -4.00 3.15
C GLY A 251 12.91 -3.06 4.13
N PHE A 252 14.23 -3.09 4.22
CA PHE A 252 15.00 -2.14 5.01
C PHE A 252 16.37 -1.85 4.40
N TYR A 253 16.67 -0.56 4.24
CA TYR A 253 17.91 -0.02 3.72
C TYR A 253 18.41 1.08 4.65
N ARG A 254 19.53 0.85 5.34
CA ARG A 254 20.08 1.76 6.35
C ARG A 254 21.59 1.90 6.22
N ALA A 255 22.16 2.92 6.88
CA ALA A 255 23.60 2.97 7.07
C ALA A 255 24.05 1.82 7.99
N ALA A 256 25.35 1.52 7.95
CA ALA A 256 25.96 0.60 8.89
C ALA A 256 25.64 0.98 10.34
N PHE A 257 25.25 -0.02 11.13
CA PHE A 257 24.81 0.14 12.51
C PHE A 257 25.16 -1.14 13.28
N SER A 258 25.67 -0.97 14.49
CA SER A 258 26.22 -2.06 15.32
C SER A 258 25.16 -2.94 15.98
N HIS A 259 23.88 -2.76 15.67
CA HIS A 259 22.79 -3.56 16.22
C HIS A 259 21.89 -4.11 15.12
N THR A 260 21.16 -5.16 15.47
CA THR A 260 20.15 -5.73 14.60
C THR A 260 18.98 -4.77 14.43
N ASN A 261 18.44 -4.69 13.22
CA ASN A 261 17.13 -4.11 12.95
C ASN A 261 16.25 -5.09 12.17
N THR A 262 14.96 -5.10 12.49
CA THR A 262 13.94 -5.92 11.84
C THR A 262 12.77 -5.05 11.34
N VAL A 263 12.25 -5.34 10.15
CA VAL A 263 11.05 -4.70 9.60
C VAL A 263 10.19 -5.77 8.94
N PHE A 264 8.87 -5.72 9.14
CA PHE A 264 7.94 -6.57 8.37
C PHE A 264 7.25 -5.76 7.27
N GLN A 265 7.03 -6.40 6.12
CA GLN A 265 6.27 -5.85 4.99
C GLN A 265 5.14 -6.81 4.62
N ASP A 266 4.00 -6.26 4.23
CA ASP A 266 2.83 -7.03 3.79
C ASP A 266 1.90 -6.18 2.89
N ALA A 267 0.89 -6.79 2.29
CA ALA A 267 -0.21 -6.18 1.57
C ALA A 267 0.21 -5.28 0.40
N ALA A 268 1.39 -5.54 -0.18
CA ALA A 268 1.92 -4.74 -1.28
C ALA A 268 1.09 -4.95 -2.55
N ILE A 269 0.55 -3.87 -3.09
CA ILE A 269 -0.31 -3.89 -4.26
C ILE A 269 -0.11 -2.62 -5.08
N ARG A 270 -0.11 -2.76 -6.40
CA ARG A 270 -0.06 -1.65 -7.37
C ARG A 270 -1.26 -1.73 -8.29
N GLY A 271 -1.93 -0.61 -8.47
CA GLY A 271 -3.10 -0.47 -9.33
C GLY A 271 -3.23 0.93 -9.91
N SER A 272 -4.35 1.17 -10.55
CA SER A 272 -4.68 2.38 -11.31
C SER A 272 -5.74 3.27 -10.63
N SER A 273 -6.28 2.83 -9.49
CA SER A 273 -7.21 3.62 -8.68
C SER A 273 -7.16 3.21 -7.22
N LEU A 274 -7.73 4.03 -6.34
CA LEU A 274 -7.77 3.77 -4.89
C LEU A 274 -8.55 2.51 -4.50
N ALA A 275 -9.61 2.16 -5.24
CA ALA A 275 -10.51 1.06 -4.89
C ALA A 275 -9.79 -0.30 -4.80
N PRO A 276 -9.05 -0.77 -5.83
CA PRO A 276 -8.34 -2.04 -5.75
C PRO A 276 -7.20 -2.01 -4.72
N VAL A 277 -6.41 -0.93 -4.67
CA VAL A 277 -5.23 -0.88 -3.78
C VAL A 277 -5.59 -0.78 -2.30
N THR A 278 -6.80 -0.32 -1.96
CA THR A 278 -7.26 -0.25 -0.56
C THR A 278 -8.14 -1.42 -0.13
N SER A 279 -8.22 -2.48 -0.94
CA SER A 279 -9.06 -3.65 -0.66
C SER A 279 -8.71 -4.34 0.66
N ALA A 280 -7.42 -4.44 1.01
CA ALA A 280 -6.93 -4.99 2.28
C ALA A 280 -7.36 -4.19 3.52
N TYR A 281 -7.75 -2.91 3.32
CA TYR A 281 -8.08 -1.95 4.38
C TYR A 281 -9.58 -1.64 4.46
N LYS A 282 -10.39 -2.38 3.71
CA LYS A 282 -11.85 -2.24 3.67
C LYS A 282 -12.44 -2.30 5.08
N LEU A 283 -13.32 -1.34 5.40
CA LEU A 283 -14.11 -1.41 6.63
C LEU A 283 -15.12 -2.54 6.49
N SER A 284 -15.03 -3.52 7.38
CA SER A 284 -15.89 -4.71 7.33
C SER A 284 -16.17 -5.24 8.72
N PHE A 285 -17.29 -5.95 8.87
CA PHE A 285 -17.53 -6.76 10.05
C PHE A 285 -16.64 -7.99 9.97
N ALA A 286 -15.89 -8.27 11.04
CA ALA A 286 -15.09 -9.49 11.13
C ALA A 286 -15.98 -10.70 11.42
N GLU A 287 -17.04 -10.47 12.20
CA GLU A 287 -18.08 -11.44 12.55
C GLU A 287 -19.42 -10.71 12.61
N PRO A 288 -20.56 -11.41 12.41
CA PRO A 288 -21.86 -10.85 12.73
C PRO A 288 -21.93 -10.39 14.20
N PRO A 289 -22.52 -9.21 14.50
CA PRO A 289 -22.77 -8.78 15.87
C PRO A 289 -23.45 -9.88 16.71
N ARG A 290 -23.03 -10.03 17.98
CA ARG A 290 -23.52 -11.09 18.87
C ARG A 290 -23.81 -10.59 20.27
N ILE A 291 -24.80 -11.20 20.92
CA ILE A 291 -25.15 -10.92 22.32
C ILE A 291 -24.13 -11.64 23.22
N ALA A 292 -23.41 -10.87 24.04
CA ALA A 292 -22.54 -11.43 25.09
C ALA A 292 -23.32 -11.70 26.38
N SER A 293 -24.16 -10.73 26.78
CA SER A 293 -25.09 -10.80 27.92
C SER A 293 -26.39 -10.10 27.53
N GLN A 294 -27.45 -10.19 28.35
CA GLN A 294 -28.72 -9.50 28.07
C GLN A 294 -28.57 -8.01 27.76
N LYS A 295 -27.53 -7.35 28.28
CA LYS A 295 -27.26 -5.91 28.08
C LYS A 295 -25.96 -5.64 27.32
N ASP A 296 -25.31 -6.63 26.74
CA ASP A 296 -24.01 -6.44 26.07
C ASP A 296 -24.03 -6.95 24.64
N LEU A 297 -23.77 -6.05 23.68
CA LEU A 297 -23.59 -6.37 22.28
C LEU A 297 -22.11 -6.30 21.90
N VAL A 298 -21.57 -7.39 21.36
CA VAL A 298 -20.21 -7.45 20.84
C VAL A 298 -20.22 -7.22 19.34
N ILE A 299 -19.36 -6.31 18.90
CA ILE A 299 -19.14 -5.97 17.49
C ILE A 299 -17.66 -6.14 17.19
N SER A 300 -17.36 -6.98 16.21
CA SER A 300 -16.01 -7.23 15.70
C SER A 300 -15.88 -6.69 14.28
N ALA A 301 -14.80 -5.97 13.99
CA ALA A 301 -14.58 -5.33 12.69
C ALA A 301 -13.11 -5.34 12.27
N LYS A 302 -12.87 -5.11 10.97
CA LYS A 302 -11.56 -4.83 10.38
C LYS A 302 -11.60 -3.47 9.66
N SER A 303 -10.48 -2.75 9.66
CA SER A 303 -10.31 -1.46 8.95
C SER A 303 -8.83 -1.23 8.63
N PHE A 304 -8.46 0.00 8.28
CA PHE A 304 -7.09 0.48 8.38
C PHE A 304 -6.56 0.25 9.82
N ALA A 305 -5.27 -0.08 9.94
CA ALA A 305 -4.56 -0.14 11.20
C ALA A 305 -4.72 1.19 11.93
N GLN A 306 -4.92 1.12 13.25
CA GLN A 306 -4.97 2.30 14.12
C GLN A 306 -6.12 3.30 13.85
N ALA A 307 -6.99 3.04 12.86
CA ALA A 307 -8.08 3.93 12.49
C ALA A 307 -9.16 3.98 13.57
N LYS A 308 -9.71 5.18 13.82
CA LYS A 308 -10.88 5.34 14.69
C LYS A 308 -12.15 4.95 13.93
N VAL A 309 -12.99 4.12 14.52
CA VAL A 309 -14.27 3.68 13.96
C VAL A 309 -15.40 4.06 14.92
N ARG A 310 -16.37 4.83 14.42
CA ARG A 310 -17.64 5.06 15.09
C ARG A 310 -18.59 3.90 14.77
N ILE A 311 -19.14 3.31 15.80
CA ILE A 311 -20.10 2.22 15.75
C ILE A 311 -21.43 2.77 16.23
N VAL A 312 -22.46 2.66 15.41
CA VAL A 312 -23.82 3.10 15.74
C VAL A 312 -24.74 1.90 15.64
N VAL A 313 -25.47 1.63 16.71
CA VAL A 313 -26.46 0.54 16.79
C VAL A 313 -27.83 1.16 16.89
N SER A 314 -28.73 0.73 15.99
CA SER A 314 -30.14 1.04 16.02
C SER A 314 -30.98 -0.22 16.21
N ASP A 315 -32.16 -0.09 16.80
CA ASP A 315 -33.14 -1.16 16.90
C ASP A 315 -33.89 -1.42 15.58
N GLY A 316 -34.87 -2.34 15.61
CA GLY A 316 -35.71 -2.68 14.46
C GLY A 316 -36.56 -1.53 13.91
N GLN A 317 -36.73 -0.44 14.67
CA GLN A 317 -37.42 0.79 14.26
C GLN A 317 -36.43 1.89 13.82
N ARG A 318 -35.14 1.56 13.65
CA ARG A 318 -34.04 2.49 13.32
C ARG A 318 -33.72 3.52 14.39
N LYS A 319 -34.29 3.43 15.60
CA LYS A 319 -33.92 4.30 16.71
C LYS A 319 -32.54 3.92 17.22
N ILE A 320 -31.64 4.90 17.37
CA ILE A 320 -30.30 4.68 17.91
C ILE A 320 -30.42 4.26 19.38
N VAL A 321 -29.82 3.12 19.72
CA VAL A 321 -29.85 2.52 21.06
C VAL A 321 -28.46 2.47 21.71
N ALA A 322 -27.39 2.51 20.91
CA ALA A 322 -26.02 2.66 21.40
C ALA A 322 -25.11 3.28 20.33
N SER A 323 -24.05 3.97 20.78
CA SER A 323 -23.01 4.52 19.89
C SER A 323 -21.69 4.59 20.64
N VAL A 324 -20.60 4.24 19.97
CA VAL A 324 -19.26 4.29 20.55
C VAL A 324 -18.21 4.57 19.49
N VAL A 325 -17.08 5.16 19.89
CA VAL A 325 -15.87 5.26 19.05
C VAL A 325 -14.79 4.36 19.66
N ARG A 326 -14.16 3.54 18.81
CA ARG A 326 -13.03 2.69 19.18
C ARG A 326 -11.94 2.81 18.12
N SER A 327 -10.69 2.69 18.52
CA SER A 327 -9.58 2.55 17.57
C SER A 327 -9.43 1.09 17.19
N ALA A 328 -9.16 0.83 15.92
CA ALA A 328 -8.57 -0.44 15.51
C ALA A 328 -7.18 -0.58 16.15
N ASP A 329 -6.78 -1.81 16.44
CA ASP A 329 -5.46 -2.13 16.93
C ASP A 329 -4.39 -2.02 15.83
N GLY A 330 -3.16 -2.37 16.17
CA GLY A 330 -2.03 -2.40 15.24
C GLY A 330 -2.20 -3.39 14.08
N ALA A 331 -3.15 -4.33 14.13
CA ALA A 331 -3.46 -5.26 13.05
C ALA A 331 -4.73 -4.86 12.27
N GLY A 332 -5.27 -3.66 12.52
CA GLY A 332 -6.51 -3.19 11.89
C GLY A 332 -7.77 -3.89 12.41
N ARG A 333 -7.67 -4.64 13.51
CA ARG A 333 -8.79 -5.35 14.13
C ARG A 333 -9.43 -4.47 15.20
N LEU A 334 -10.73 -4.59 15.35
CA LEU A 334 -11.48 -3.86 16.35
C LEU A 334 -12.49 -4.79 17.00
N SER A 335 -12.55 -4.76 18.31
CA SER A 335 -13.61 -5.39 19.10
C SER A 335 -14.19 -4.34 20.04
N ALA A 336 -15.51 -4.25 20.06
CA ALA A 336 -16.24 -3.35 20.94
C ALA A 336 -17.33 -4.13 21.68
N ASN A 337 -17.25 -4.10 23.01
CA ASN A 337 -18.39 -4.45 23.85
C ASN A 337 -19.21 -3.18 24.12
N LEU A 338 -20.47 -3.18 23.71
CA LEU A 338 -21.38 -2.05 23.84
C LEU A 338 -22.42 -2.37 24.92
N PRO A 339 -22.32 -1.75 26.10
CA PRO A 339 -23.36 -1.86 27.11
C PRO A 339 -24.62 -1.14 26.63
N MET A 340 -25.76 -1.80 26.81
CA MET A 340 -27.07 -1.35 26.36
C MET A 340 -27.90 -0.89 27.56
N PRO A 341 -28.63 0.23 27.45
CA PRO A 341 -29.48 0.73 28.54
C PRO A 341 -30.68 -0.18 28.83
N ARG A 342 -31.06 -1.02 27.85
CA ARG A 342 -32.16 -1.99 27.89
C ARG A 342 -31.65 -3.32 27.33
N PRO A 343 -32.39 -4.44 27.52
CA PRO A 343 -32.05 -5.69 26.88
C PRO A 343 -31.80 -5.52 25.38
N VAL A 344 -30.77 -6.19 24.87
CA VAL A 344 -30.37 -6.08 23.45
C VAL A 344 -31.57 -6.45 22.56
N PRO A 345 -32.01 -5.58 21.63
CA PRO A 345 -33.10 -5.90 20.72
C PRO A 345 -32.77 -7.12 19.85
N LEU A 346 -33.75 -8.00 19.60
CA LEU A 346 -33.57 -9.16 18.72
C LEU A 346 -33.28 -8.77 17.26
N ARG A 347 -33.60 -7.55 16.84
CA ARG A 347 -33.26 -7.00 15.53
C ARG A 347 -32.46 -5.73 15.72
N VAL A 348 -31.25 -5.71 15.17
CA VAL A 348 -30.37 -4.54 15.21
C VAL A 348 -29.88 -4.17 13.82
N HIS A 349 -29.75 -2.88 13.58
CA HIS A 349 -29.03 -2.30 12.45
C HIS A 349 -27.72 -1.69 12.98
N VAL A 350 -26.59 -2.18 12.50
CA VAL A 350 -25.27 -1.68 12.92
C VAL A 350 -24.61 -0.95 11.75
N VAL A 351 -24.13 0.26 12.01
CA VAL A 351 -23.36 1.08 11.07
C VAL A 351 -21.96 1.31 11.64
N LEU A 352 -20.96 0.90 10.88
CA LEU A 352 -19.56 1.27 11.12
C LEU A 352 -19.22 2.48 10.25
N ARG A 353 -18.54 3.46 10.84
CA ARG A 353 -17.98 4.64 10.14
C ARG A 353 -16.53 4.85 10.55
N ALA A 354 -15.59 4.52 9.67
CA ALA A 354 -14.18 4.82 9.91
C ALA A 354 -13.91 6.31 9.71
N LEU A 355 -13.19 6.92 10.65
CA LEU A 355 -12.74 8.32 10.62
C LEU A 355 -11.45 8.44 9.80
N VAL A 356 -11.53 8.00 8.54
CA VAL A 356 -10.46 8.08 7.54
C VAL A 356 -10.78 9.16 6.50
N SER A 357 -9.80 9.47 5.65
CA SER A 357 -9.91 10.54 4.65
C SER A 357 -11.14 10.35 3.75
N PRO A 358 -11.94 11.40 3.49
CA PRO A 358 -13.07 11.33 2.58
C PRO A 358 -12.67 11.09 1.12
N LYS A 359 -11.38 11.32 0.78
CA LYS A 359 -10.81 10.99 -0.53
C LYS A 359 -10.66 9.49 -0.77
N LEU A 360 -10.71 8.68 0.29
CA LEU A 360 -10.66 7.22 0.15
C LEU A 360 -12.03 6.65 -0.25
N PRO A 361 -12.05 5.46 -0.90
CA PRO A 361 -13.28 4.81 -1.34
C PRO A 361 -14.30 4.65 -0.20
N ALA A 362 -15.60 4.67 -0.54
CA ALA A 362 -16.66 4.50 0.47
C ALA A 362 -16.55 3.17 1.24
N THR A 363 -16.00 2.13 0.59
CA THR A 363 -15.74 0.81 1.17
C THR A 363 -14.76 0.83 2.35
N THR A 364 -13.86 1.81 2.42
CA THR A 364 -12.96 1.97 3.59
C THR A 364 -13.58 2.81 4.69
N ARG A 365 -14.69 3.51 4.40
CA ARG A 365 -15.32 4.49 5.29
C ARG A 365 -16.58 3.99 5.97
N ARG A 366 -17.35 3.11 5.32
CA ARG A 366 -18.67 2.70 5.83
C ARG A 366 -18.94 1.22 5.58
N ALA A 367 -19.46 0.55 6.60
CA ALA A 367 -20.05 -0.78 6.51
C ALA A 367 -21.35 -0.83 7.30
N THR A 368 -22.31 -1.60 6.84
CA THR A 368 -23.62 -1.74 7.50
C THR A 368 -24.09 -3.18 7.49
N ILE A 369 -24.74 -3.61 8.56
CA ILE A 369 -25.36 -4.93 8.65
C ILE A 369 -26.71 -4.84 9.37
N ASN A 370 -27.69 -5.60 8.91
CA ASN A 370 -28.94 -5.86 9.62
C ASN A 370 -28.87 -7.29 10.16
N VAL A 371 -29.02 -7.48 11.46
CA VAL A 371 -28.93 -8.81 12.07
C VAL A 371 -30.13 -9.07 12.95
N ARG A 372 -30.69 -10.27 12.81
CA ARG A 372 -31.59 -10.86 13.80
C ARG A 372 -30.74 -11.68 14.77
N LEU A 373 -30.60 -11.19 15.99
CA LEU A 373 -29.83 -11.83 17.05
C LEU A 373 -30.63 -13.00 17.64
N ARG A 374 -29.94 -14.09 17.98
CA ARG A 374 -30.52 -15.21 18.71
C ARG A 374 -30.33 -14.97 20.20
N SER A 375 -31.38 -15.18 20.98
CA SER A 375 -31.27 -15.26 22.45
C SER A 375 -30.32 -16.40 22.78
N LYS A 376 -29.33 -16.18 23.65
CA LYS A 376 -28.76 -17.32 24.39
C LYS A 376 -29.87 -17.79 25.32
N THR A 377 -30.37 -19.00 25.08
CA THR A 377 -31.25 -19.72 26.02
C THR A 377 -30.54 -19.91 27.34
#